data_AF-A0A523D3C9-F1
#
_entry.id   AF-A0A523D3C9-F1
#
_cell.length_a   1.000
_cell.length_b   1.000
_cell.length_c   1.000
_cell.angle_alpha   90.00
_cell.angle_beta   90.00
_cell.angle_gamma   90.00
#
_symmetry.space_group_name_H-M   'P 1'
#
loop_
_entity.id
_entity.type
_entity.pdbx_description
1 polymer ?
#
loop_
_entity_poly.entity_id
_entity_poly.type
_entity_poly.pdbx_seq_one_letter_code
_entity_poly.pdbx_strand_id
1 'polypeptide(L)'
;MGTSVPSRNSLFAAMLVLVLTASSCGWIDDLSARNELNQGVTAYTSKKYDEAIEHFQESIEKDPDLVRSYLYLAIAYRAQYIPQGTSPENMDRARNAITTFEKVIEKATDPVDQTTAMANLAGLYSGMGDYDRAKEWYRKRLVLEPDNPVPMYGIATIDWQLAYDETGMTGESVEFLSEERSAEINQLVDEGIASLKEALEIDPEYVDAMQYLNLLYREKAKLTNEEEEKRTWEREADQLALRSLELKRDQQDAEAEARRRLLAGEEE
;
A
#
# COMPACT_ATOMS: atom_id res chain seq x y z
N MET A 1 -30.56 70.84 -11.63
CA MET A 1 -30.34 69.39 -11.71
C MET A 1 -28.88 69.17 -12.06
N GLY A 2 -28.03 68.95 -11.05
CA GLY A 2 -26.59 68.71 -11.26
C GLY A 2 -26.29 67.25 -10.97
N THR A 3 -25.87 66.50 -12.00
CA THR A 3 -25.39 65.12 -11.86
C THR A 3 -23.90 65.16 -11.52
N SER A 4 -23.54 64.71 -10.31
CA SER A 4 -22.14 64.56 -9.91
C SER A 4 -21.55 63.30 -10.57
N VAL A 5 -20.55 63.49 -11.43
CA VAL A 5 -19.74 62.38 -11.95
C VAL A 5 -18.74 61.98 -10.86
N PRO A 6 -18.67 60.70 -10.43
CA PRO A 6 -17.71 60.27 -9.42
C PRO A 6 -16.29 60.33 -9.98
N SER A 7 -15.34 60.80 -9.16
CA SER A 7 -13.94 60.97 -9.56
C SER A 7 -13.24 59.62 -9.81
N ARG A 8 -12.30 59.60 -10.76
CA ARG A 8 -11.54 58.42 -11.20
C ARG A 8 -10.76 57.70 -10.08
N ASN A 9 -10.51 58.35 -8.95
CA ASN A 9 -9.78 57.78 -7.81
C ASN A 9 -10.65 56.87 -6.92
N SER A 10 -11.98 57.04 -6.96
CA SER A 10 -12.93 56.22 -6.19
C SER A 10 -13.05 54.78 -6.71
N LEU A 11 -12.76 54.57 -8.00
CA LEU A 11 -12.85 53.25 -8.65
C LEU A 11 -11.63 52.36 -8.38
N PHE A 12 -10.44 52.94 -8.17
CA PHE A 12 -9.22 52.18 -7.86
C PHE A 12 -9.18 51.67 -6.41
N ALA A 13 -9.70 52.46 -5.45
CA ALA A 13 -9.78 52.03 -4.05
C ALA A 13 -10.75 50.87 -3.83
N ALA A 14 -11.84 50.80 -4.61
CA ALA A 14 -12.82 49.71 -4.53
C ALA A 14 -12.26 48.37 -5.06
N MET A 15 -11.37 48.37 -6.06
CA MET A 15 -10.73 47.15 -6.56
C MET A 15 -9.66 46.58 -5.61
N LEU A 16 -8.96 47.44 -4.85
CA LEU A 16 -7.92 47.01 -3.91
C LEU A 16 -8.49 46.33 -2.65
N VAL A 17 -9.69 46.69 -2.22
CA VAL A 17 -10.38 46.04 -1.08
C VAL A 17 -10.97 44.69 -1.48
N LEU A 18 -11.45 44.54 -2.73
CA LEU A 18 -12.05 43.30 -3.23
C LEU A 18 -11.02 42.18 -3.51
N VAL A 19 -9.78 42.53 -3.87
CA VAL A 19 -8.70 41.53 -4.06
C VAL A 19 -8.16 41.02 -2.72
N LEU A 20 -8.17 41.84 -1.67
CA LEU A 20 -7.68 41.42 -0.34
C LEU A 20 -8.66 40.52 0.42
N THR A 21 -9.96 40.62 0.17
CA THR A 21 -10.97 39.78 0.86
C THR A 21 -11.06 38.36 0.29
N ALA A 22 -10.83 38.19 -1.02
CA ALA A 22 -10.86 36.86 -1.65
C ALA A 22 -9.65 36.01 -1.22
N SER A 23 -8.45 36.62 -1.14
CA SER A 23 -7.25 35.95 -0.67
C SER A 23 -7.26 35.67 0.84
N SER A 24 -7.95 36.48 1.64
CA SER A 24 -8.07 36.23 3.07
C SER A 24 -9.00 35.08 3.42
N CYS A 25 -10.09 34.87 2.66
CA CYS A 25 -10.98 33.73 2.87
C CYS A 25 -10.29 32.41 2.50
N GLY A 26 -9.65 32.33 1.33
CA GLY A 26 -8.89 31.13 0.94
C GLY A 26 -7.81 30.76 1.95
N TRP A 27 -7.05 31.74 2.46
CA TRP A 27 -6.03 31.48 3.49
C TRP A 27 -6.60 31.00 4.83
N ILE A 28 -7.77 31.51 5.26
CA ILE A 28 -8.44 31.06 6.48
C ILE A 28 -8.97 29.63 6.31
N ASP A 29 -9.54 29.33 5.15
CA ASP A 29 -10.08 28.01 4.83
C ASP A 29 -8.95 26.96 4.75
N ASP A 30 -7.81 27.29 4.12
CA ASP A 30 -6.61 26.43 4.08
C ASP A 30 -6.08 26.09 5.49
N LEU A 31 -6.00 27.10 6.37
CA LEU A 31 -5.53 26.89 7.74
C LEU A 31 -6.53 26.05 8.54
N SER A 32 -7.82 26.30 8.35
CA SER A 32 -8.89 25.53 8.99
C SER A 32 -8.90 24.08 8.52
N ALA A 33 -8.71 23.83 7.22
CA ALA A 33 -8.59 22.48 6.67
C ALA A 33 -7.43 21.70 7.31
N ARG A 34 -6.25 22.32 7.43
CA ARG A 34 -5.09 21.68 8.09
C ARG A 34 -5.33 21.40 9.57
N ASN A 35 -6.10 22.26 10.26
CA ASN A 35 -6.49 22.01 11.63
C ASN A 35 -7.41 20.77 11.72
N GLU A 36 -8.43 20.69 10.86
CA GLU A 36 -9.30 19.50 10.80
C GLU A 36 -8.50 18.23 10.48
N LEU A 37 -7.58 18.28 9.52
CA LEU A 37 -6.68 17.19 9.22
C LEU A 37 -5.91 16.71 10.46
N ASN A 38 -5.35 17.62 11.26
CA ASN A 38 -4.62 17.27 12.48
C ASN A 38 -5.52 16.67 13.57
N GLN A 39 -6.76 17.17 13.70
CA GLN A 39 -7.75 16.62 14.62
C GLN A 39 -8.15 15.20 14.19
N GLY A 40 -8.39 14.99 12.89
CA GLY A 40 -8.66 13.67 12.32
C GLY A 40 -7.52 12.68 12.54
N VAL A 41 -6.25 13.10 12.36
CA VAL A 41 -5.08 12.25 12.66
C VAL A 41 -5.02 11.91 14.16
N THR A 42 -5.36 12.85 15.04
CA THR A 42 -5.41 12.60 16.50
C THR A 42 -6.51 11.60 16.88
N ALA A 43 -7.71 11.74 16.28
CA ALA A 43 -8.80 10.79 16.46
C ALA A 43 -8.43 9.40 15.91
N TYR A 44 -7.83 9.33 14.73
CA TYR A 44 -7.38 8.09 14.09
C TYR A 44 -6.34 7.34 14.95
N THR A 45 -5.33 8.05 15.44
CA THR A 45 -4.30 7.46 16.32
C THR A 45 -4.88 6.99 17.66
N SER A 46 -5.97 7.63 18.10
CA SER A 46 -6.78 7.20 19.24
C SER A 46 -7.76 6.06 18.91
N LYS A 47 -7.70 5.50 17.69
CA LYS A 47 -8.58 4.46 17.13
C LYS A 47 -10.07 4.84 17.06
N LYS A 48 -10.38 6.13 17.10
CA LYS A 48 -11.73 6.66 16.95
C LYS A 48 -12.00 6.96 15.47
N TYR A 49 -12.21 5.91 14.70
CA TYR A 49 -12.25 6.02 13.24
C TYR A 49 -13.42 6.86 12.70
N ASP A 50 -14.61 6.78 13.32
CA ASP A 50 -15.76 7.57 12.90
C ASP A 50 -15.53 9.08 13.12
N GLU A 51 -14.99 9.46 14.29
CA GLU A 51 -14.59 10.85 14.59
C GLU A 51 -13.49 11.33 13.61
N ALA A 52 -12.53 10.46 13.28
CA ALA A 52 -11.51 10.78 12.29
C ALA A 52 -12.09 11.04 10.90
N ILE A 53 -13.04 10.22 10.46
CA ILE A 53 -13.73 10.36 9.17
C ILE A 53 -14.43 11.72 9.09
N GLU A 54 -15.16 12.12 10.13
CA GLU A 54 -15.84 13.43 10.19
C GLU A 54 -14.85 14.59 9.99
N HIS A 55 -13.74 14.60 10.76
CA HIS A 55 -12.71 15.63 10.60
C HIS A 55 -12.04 15.63 9.22
N PHE A 56 -11.74 14.47 8.65
CA PHE A 56 -11.15 14.43 7.31
C PHE A 56 -12.13 14.91 6.22
N GLN A 57 -13.43 14.62 6.38
CA GLN A 57 -14.46 15.16 5.48
C GLN A 57 -14.56 16.69 5.61
N GLU A 58 -14.60 17.23 6.82
CA GLU A 58 -14.62 18.68 7.05
C GLU A 58 -13.35 19.36 6.50
N SER A 59 -12.20 18.70 6.62
CA SER A 59 -10.97 19.18 6.00
C SER A 59 -11.08 19.29 4.48
N ILE A 60 -11.70 18.31 3.82
CA ILE A 60 -11.90 18.29 2.36
C ILE A 60 -12.91 19.35 1.93
N GLU A 61 -13.94 19.61 2.74
CA GLU A 61 -14.91 20.67 2.45
C GLU A 61 -14.26 22.07 2.48
N LYS A 62 -13.30 22.28 3.38
CA LYS A 62 -12.57 23.54 3.53
C LYS A 62 -11.47 23.73 2.49
N ASP A 63 -10.71 22.68 2.19
CA ASP A 63 -9.69 22.67 1.15
C ASP A 63 -9.80 21.39 0.31
N PRO A 64 -10.56 21.43 -0.81
CA PRO A 64 -10.72 20.30 -1.71
C PRO A 64 -9.45 19.90 -2.46
N ASP A 65 -8.36 20.67 -2.38
CA ASP A 65 -7.09 20.35 -3.03
C ASP A 65 -6.06 19.78 -2.05
N LEU A 66 -6.39 19.69 -0.76
CA LEU A 66 -5.57 19.04 0.26
C LEU A 66 -5.61 17.50 0.11
N VAL A 67 -4.81 16.98 -0.82
CA VAL A 67 -4.67 15.53 -1.14
C VAL A 67 -4.51 14.67 0.10
N ARG A 68 -3.74 15.16 1.08
CA ARG A 68 -3.46 14.45 2.33
C ARG A 68 -4.72 14.15 3.15
N SER A 69 -5.76 14.99 3.07
CA SER A 69 -7.03 14.74 3.74
C SER A 69 -7.82 13.60 3.09
N TYR A 70 -7.78 13.49 1.75
CA TYR A 70 -8.30 12.31 1.05
C TYR A 70 -7.54 11.04 1.43
N LEU A 71 -6.21 11.11 1.51
CA LEU A 71 -5.37 9.96 1.87
C LEU A 71 -5.72 9.42 3.26
N TYR A 72 -5.79 10.30 4.28
CA TYR A 72 -6.15 9.85 5.62
C TYR A 72 -7.61 9.43 5.75
N LEU A 73 -8.55 10.05 5.02
CA LEU A 73 -9.93 9.59 4.95
C LEU A 73 -10.01 8.15 4.41
N ALA A 74 -9.31 7.86 3.32
CA ALA A 74 -9.28 6.52 2.73
C ALA A 74 -8.66 5.49 3.69
N ILE A 75 -7.58 5.85 4.39
CA ILE A 75 -6.96 5.02 5.44
C ILE A 75 -7.93 4.77 6.59
N ALA A 76 -8.70 5.77 7.02
CA ALA A 76 -9.71 5.61 8.07
C ALA A 76 -10.83 4.65 7.67
N TYR A 77 -11.34 4.74 6.44
CA TYR A 77 -12.29 3.76 5.91
C TYR A 77 -11.69 2.35 5.84
N ARG A 78 -10.45 2.22 5.35
CA ARG A 78 -9.74 0.93 5.30
C ARG A 78 -9.53 0.33 6.68
N ALA A 79 -9.26 1.13 7.71
CA ALA A 79 -9.07 0.63 9.08
C ALA A 79 -10.33 -0.03 9.66
N GLN A 80 -11.51 0.30 9.15
CA GLN A 80 -12.79 -0.31 9.54
C GLN A 80 -13.20 -1.50 8.67
N TYR A 81 -12.50 -1.74 7.56
CA TYR A 81 -12.73 -2.87 6.68
C TYR A 81 -12.17 -4.16 7.29
N ILE A 82 -12.96 -5.23 7.20
CA ILE A 82 -12.62 -6.58 7.65
C ILE A 82 -12.40 -7.45 6.41
N PRO A 83 -11.19 -8.00 6.19
CA PRO A 83 -10.90 -8.92 5.11
C PRO A 83 -11.89 -10.09 5.07
N GLN A 84 -12.36 -10.45 3.88
CA GLN A 84 -13.35 -11.51 3.63
C GLN A 84 -14.71 -11.36 4.34
N GLY A 85 -14.94 -10.26 5.07
CA GLY A 85 -16.25 -9.96 5.66
C GLY A 85 -17.25 -9.59 4.56
N THR A 86 -18.46 -10.15 4.58
CA THR A 86 -19.45 -9.99 3.50
C THR A 86 -20.64 -9.10 3.85
N SER A 87 -20.64 -8.45 5.03
CA SER A 87 -21.76 -7.58 5.42
C SER A 87 -21.84 -6.35 4.50
N PRO A 88 -23.04 -5.81 4.25
CA PRO A 88 -23.21 -4.59 3.47
C PRO A 88 -22.35 -3.43 3.97
N GLU A 89 -22.28 -3.26 5.30
CA GLU A 89 -21.49 -2.20 5.94
C GLU A 89 -20.00 -2.38 5.69
N ASN A 90 -19.51 -3.63 5.69
CA ASN A 90 -18.12 -3.93 5.37
C ASN A 90 -17.79 -3.63 3.90
N MET A 91 -18.71 -3.96 2.99
CA MET A 91 -18.57 -3.67 1.56
C MET A 91 -18.63 -2.17 1.26
N ASP A 92 -19.44 -1.42 2.00
CA ASP A 92 -19.51 0.03 1.87
C ASP A 92 -18.22 0.69 2.37
N ARG A 93 -17.63 0.20 3.47
CA ARG A 93 -16.30 0.66 3.94
C ARG A 93 -15.21 0.39 2.91
N ALA A 94 -15.17 -0.80 2.32
CA ALA A 94 -14.22 -1.13 1.26
C ALA A 94 -14.38 -0.18 0.06
N ARG A 95 -15.62 0.04 -0.39
CA ARG A 95 -15.93 0.93 -1.53
C ARG A 95 -15.56 2.38 -1.24
N ASN A 96 -15.85 2.88 -0.06
CA ASN A 96 -15.48 4.24 0.34
C ASN A 96 -13.96 4.40 0.38
N ALA A 97 -13.23 3.41 0.90
CA ALA A 97 -11.77 3.41 0.88
C ALA A 97 -11.23 3.42 -0.55
N ILE A 98 -11.68 2.49 -1.40
CA ILE A 98 -11.23 2.37 -2.80
C ILE A 98 -11.45 3.68 -3.56
N THR A 99 -12.69 4.18 -3.57
CA THR A 99 -13.04 5.40 -4.31
C THR A 99 -12.29 6.63 -3.81
N THR A 100 -11.95 6.67 -2.51
CA THR A 100 -11.17 7.78 -1.94
C THR A 100 -9.69 7.65 -2.26
N PHE A 101 -9.10 6.44 -2.26
CA PHE A 101 -7.72 6.23 -2.73
C PHE A 101 -7.57 6.54 -4.23
N GLU A 102 -8.57 6.22 -5.06
CA GLU A 102 -8.57 6.60 -6.47
C GLU A 102 -8.51 8.12 -6.66
N LYS A 103 -9.24 8.89 -5.83
CA LYS A 103 -9.14 10.36 -5.80
C LYS A 103 -7.76 10.86 -5.38
N VAL A 104 -7.09 10.17 -4.45
CA VAL A 104 -5.70 10.51 -4.10
C VAL A 104 -4.82 10.38 -5.33
N ILE A 105 -4.91 9.28 -6.07
CA ILE A 105 -4.10 9.06 -7.28
C ILE A 105 -4.40 10.13 -8.35
N GLU A 106 -5.67 10.50 -8.53
CA GLU A 106 -6.09 11.53 -9.48
C GLU A 106 -5.53 12.92 -9.13
N LYS A 107 -5.52 13.28 -7.84
CA LYS A 107 -5.18 14.63 -7.38
C LYS A 107 -3.72 14.81 -6.96
N ALA A 108 -3.04 13.73 -6.60
CA ALA A 108 -1.67 13.77 -6.10
C ALA A 108 -0.70 14.27 -7.16
N THR A 109 0.13 15.23 -6.77
CA THR A 109 1.31 15.67 -7.54
C THR A 109 2.60 15.06 -7.01
N ASP A 110 2.59 14.61 -5.75
CA ASP A 110 3.69 13.87 -5.13
C ASP A 110 3.54 12.37 -5.44
N PRO A 111 4.55 11.72 -6.06
CA PRO A 111 4.55 10.29 -6.28
C PRO A 111 4.37 9.46 -5.00
N VAL A 112 4.81 9.96 -3.84
CA VAL A 112 4.68 9.24 -2.56
C VAL A 112 3.21 9.07 -2.17
N ASP A 113 2.37 10.08 -2.38
CA ASP A 113 0.94 9.97 -2.12
C ASP A 113 0.28 8.97 -3.09
N GLN A 114 0.70 8.99 -4.36
CA GLN A 114 0.21 8.05 -5.37
C GLN A 114 0.58 6.61 -5.01
N THR A 115 1.85 6.33 -4.70
CA THR A 115 2.32 4.98 -4.42
C THR A 115 1.78 4.45 -3.09
N THR A 116 1.57 5.32 -2.10
CA THR A 116 0.88 4.98 -0.85
C THR A 116 -0.57 4.58 -1.11
N ALA A 117 -1.30 5.31 -1.95
CA ALA A 117 -2.67 4.96 -2.32
C ALA A 117 -2.73 3.64 -3.10
N MET A 118 -1.82 3.43 -4.07
CA MET A 118 -1.71 2.18 -4.84
C MET A 118 -1.43 0.97 -3.93
N ALA A 119 -0.55 1.10 -2.95
CA ALA A 119 -0.27 0.03 -1.99
C ALA A 119 -1.50 -0.34 -1.14
N ASN A 120 -2.27 0.67 -0.71
CA ASN A 120 -3.51 0.43 0.05
C ASN A 120 -4.62 -0.18 -0.81
N LEU A 121 -4.74 0.22 -2.08
CA LEU A 121 -5.66 -0.40 -3.05
C LEU A 121 -5.30 -1.87 -3.26
N ALA A 122 -4.03 -2.18 -3.51
CA ALA A 122 -3.57 -3.56 -3.65
C ALA A 122 -3.96 -4.40 -2.43
N GLY A 123 -3.69 -3.91 -1.20
CA GLY A 123 -4.05 -4.59 0.03
C GLY A 123 -5.57 -4.74 0.25
N LEU A 124 -6.39 -3.77 -0.17
CA LEU A 124 -7.85 -3.87 -0.12
C LEU A 124 -8.36 -4.95 -1.08
N TYR A 125 -7.89 -4.96 -2.32
CA TYR A 125 -8.26 -5.98 -3.29
C TYR A 125 -7.82 -7.39 -2.86
N SER A 126 -6.61 -7.54 -2.31
CA SER A 126 -6.17 -8.80 -1.70
C SER A 126 -7.09 -9.23 -0.55
N GLY A 127 -7.47 -8.29 0.33
CA GLY A 127 -8.37 -8.59 1.46
C GLY A 127 -9.78 -9.02 1.04
N MET A 128 -10.22 -8.61 -0.17
CA MET A 128 -11.48 -9.02 -0.79
C MET A 128 -11.36 -10.33 -1.59
N GLY A 129 -10.15 -10.91 -1.70
CA GLY A 129 -9.87 -12.06 -2.55
C GLY A 129 -9.81 -11.74 -4.06
N ASP A 130 -9.83 -10.47 -4.44
CA ASP A 130 -9.69 -10.04 -5.84
C ASP A 130 -8.21 -9.85 -6.17
N TYR A 131 -7.54 -10.98 -6.33
CA TYR A 131 -6.10 -11.04 -6.51
C TYR A 131 -5.62 -10.42 -7.83
N ASP A 132 -6.43 -10.49 -8.88
CA ASP A 132 -6.11 -9.89 -10.19
C ASP A 132 -5.99 -8.37 -10.07
N ARG A 133 -6.98 -7.70 -9.47
CA ARG A 133 -6.90 -6.25 -9.25
C ARG A 133 -5.82 -5.88 -8.26
N ALA A 134 -5.56 -6.71 -7.25
CA ALA A 134 -4.44 -6.48 -6.33
C ALA A 134 -3.09 -6.46 -7.07
N LYS A 135 -2.84 -7.47 -7.92
CA LYS A 135 -1.63 -7.54 -8.76
C LYS A 135 -1.55 -6.40 -9.77
N GLU A 136 -2.68 -5.97 -10.34
CA GLU A 136 -2.72 -4.79 -11.22
C GLU A 136 -2.20 -3.54 -10.51
N TRP A 137 -2.64 -3.29 -9.26
CA TRP A 137 -2.16 -2.14 -8.48
C TRP A 137 -0.70 -2.24 -8.08
N TYR A 138 -0.19 -3.43 -7.75
CA TYR A 138 1.25 -3.62 -7.55
C TYR A 138 2.05 -3.31 -8.82
N ARG A 139 1.60 -3.79 -9.99
CA ARG A 139 2.26 -3.51 -11.27
C ARG A 139 2.22 -2.01 -11.62
N LYS A 140 1.11 -1.32 -11.37
CA LYS A 140 1.04 0.15 -11.52
C LYS A 140 2.03 0.87 -10.59
N ARG A 141 2.19 0.39 -9.36
CA ARG A 141 3.16 0.94 -8.41
C ARG A 141 4.62 0.73 -8.87
N LEU A 142 4.95 -0.42 -9.46
CA LEU A 142 6.29 -0.68 -10.02
C LEU A 142 6.68 0.27 -11.15
N VAL A 143 5.71 0.84 -11.87
CA VAL A 143 6.00 1.88 -12.89
C VAL A 143 6.55 3.15 -12.24
N LEU A 144 6.12 3.48 -11.02
CA LEU A 144 6.57 4.67 -10.28
C LEU A 144 7.77 4.37 -9.37
N GLU A 145 7.88 3.14 -8.87
CA GLU A 145 8.91 2.69 -7.93
C GLU A 145 9.58 1.41 -8.45
N PRO A 146 10.33 1.46 -9.58
CA PRO A 146 10.98 0.27 -10.14
C PRO A 146 12.06 -0.31 -9.22
N ASP A 147 12.71 0.53 -8.41
CA ASP A 147 13.76 0.14 -7.47
C ASP A 147 13.20 -0.18 -6.07
N ASN A 148 11.89 -0.42 -5.94
CA ASN A 148 11.27 -0.81 -4.68
C ASN A 148 10.88 -2.29 -4.74
N PRO A 149 11.42 -3.16 -3.86
CA PRO A 149 11.13 -4.59 -3.91
C PRO A 149 9.75 -4.95 -3.34
N VAL A 150 9.10 -4.04 -2.62
CA VAL A 150 7.84 -4.32 -1.90
C VAL A 150 6.67 -4.73 -2.81
N PRO A 151 6.42 -4.08 -3.97
CA PRO A 151 5.34 -4.51 -4.86
C PRO A 151 5.61 -5.88 -5.51
N MET A 152 6.88 -6.19 -5.82
CA MET A 152 7.28 -7.50 -6.35
C MET A 152 7.00 -8.60 -5.32
N TYR A 153 7.36 -8.34 -4.05
CA TYR A 153 7.01 -9.19 -2.92
C TYR A 153 5.49 -9.39 -2.77
N GLY A 154 4.71 -8.33 -2.94
CA GLY A 154 3.25 -8.38 -2.91
C GLY A 154 2.64 -9.27 -4.01
N ILE A 155 3.16 -9.20 -5.23
CA ILE A 155 2.75 -10.06 -6.35
C ILE A 155 3.07 -11.52 -6.04
N ALA A 156 4.30 -11.81 -5.62
CA ALA A 156 4.74 -13.17 -5.35
C ALA A 156 4.03 -13.82 -4.15
N THR A 157 3.65 -13.03 -3.14
CA THR A 157 2.84 -13.51 -2.01
C THR A 157 1.46 -13.97 -2.47
N ILE A 158 0.84 -13.23 -3.40
CA ILE A 158 -0.44 -13.60 -4.00
C ILE A 158 -0.29 -14.88 -4.82
N ASP A 159 0.75 -14.95 -5.66
CA ASP A 159 0.99 -16.12 -6.51
C ASP A 159 1.27 -17.38 -5.71
N TRP A 160 2.04 -17.26 -4.63
CA TRP A 160 2.23 -18.35 -3.68
C TRP A 160 0.92 -18.78 -3.05
N GLN A 161 0.09 -17.84 -2.57
CA GLN A 161 -1.19 -18.17 -1.93
C GLN A 161 -2.12 -18.94 -2.88
N LEU A 162 -2.26 -18.44 -4.11
CA LEU A 162 -3.07 -19.08 -5.16
C LEU A 162 -2.55 -20.49 -5.50
N ALA A 163 -1.24 -20.66 -5.60
CA ALA A 163 -0.65 -21.97 -5.85
C ALA A 163 -0.82 -22.93 -4.66
N TYR A 164 -0.57 -22.45 -3.44
CA TYR A 164 -0.68 -23.24 -2.22
C TYR A 164 -2.11 -23.75 -2.00
N ASP A 165 -3.12 -22.90 -2.22
CA ASP A 165 -4.53 -23.27 -2.07
C ASP A 165 -4.95 -24.42 -3.01
N GLU A 166 -4.33 -24.51 -4.18
CA GLU A 166 -4.64 -25.54 -5.19
C GLU A 166 -3.80 -26.81 -5.02
N THR A 167 -2.53 -26.68 -4.61
CA THR A 167 -1.60 -27.81 -4.46
C THR A 167 -1.74 -28.53 -3.11
N GLY A 168 -2.21 -27.84 -2.08
CA GLY A 168 -2.26 -28.36 -0.71
C GLY A 168 -0.91 -28.32 0.01
N MET A 169 -0.92 -28.72 1.28
CA MET A 169 0.23 -28.55 2.17
C MET A 169 1.44 -29.38 1.72
N THR A 170 1.19 -30.61 1.26
CA THR A 170 2.19 -31.61 0.87
C THR A 170 2.21 -31.87 -0.64
N GLY A 171 1.39 -31.18 -1.42
CA GLY A 171 1.18 -31.48 -2.83
C GLY A 171 0.12 -32.55 -3.07
N GLU A 172 -0.65 -32.93 -2.05
CA GLU A 172 -1.68 -33.97 -2.11
C GLU A 172 -2.77 -33.67 -3.13
N SER A 173 -3.01 -32.41 -3.44
CA SER A 173 -4.05 -32.02 -4.40
C SER A 173 -3.56 -32.09 -5.85
N VAL A 174 -2.24 -32.13 -6.08
CA VAL A 174 -1.65 -32.04 -7.42
C VAL A 174 -2.08 -33.19 -8.31
N GLU A 175 -2.22 -34.41 -7.77
CA GLU A 175 -2.64 -35.60 -8.53
C GLU A 175 -4.08 -35.49 -9.08
N PHE A 176 -4.89 -34.59 -8.53
CA PHE A 176 -6.28 -34.37 -8.92
C PHE A 176 -6.47 -33.19 -9.88
N LEU A 177 -5.41 -32.42 -10.16
CA LEU A 177 -5.47 -31.29 -11.08
C LEU A 177 -5.51 -31.79 -12.54
N SER A 178 -6.23 -31.07 -13.39
CA SER A 178 -6.06 -31.24 -14.84
C SER A 178 -4.68 -30.75 -15.27
N GLU A 179 -4.17 -31.24 -16.40
CA GLU A 179 -2.91 -30.76 -16.98
C GLU A 179 -2.95 -29.24 -17.24
N GLU A 180 -4.07 -28.73 -17.73
CA GLU A 180 -4.29 -27.30 -17.96
C GLU A 180 -4.19 -26.50 -16.65
N ARG A 181 -4.89 -26.93 -15.60
CA ARG A 181 -4.87 -26.24 -14.30
C ARG A 181 -3.50 -26.31 -13.65
N SER A 182 -2.82 -27.45 -13.74
CA SER A 182 -1.45 -27.61 -13.26
C SER A 182 -0.49 -26.65 -13.98
N ALA A 183 -0.63 -26.47 -15.30
CA ALA A 183 0.17 -25.52 -16.07
C ALA A 183 -0.11 -24.06 -15.67
N GLU A 184 -1.37 -23.68 -15.43
CA GLU A 184 -1.73 -22.35 -14.92
C GLU A 184 -1.11 -22.07 -13.55
N ILE A 185 -1.20 -23.01 -12.61
CA ILE A 185 -0.61 -22.87 -11.27
C ILE A 185 0.91 -22.77 -11.38
N ASN A 186 1.52 -23.60 -12.24
CA ASN A 186 2.95 -23.52 -12.46
C ASN A 186 3.37 -22.17 -13.05
N GLN A 187 2.56 -21.54 -13.90
CA GLN A 187 2.81 -20.19 -14.40
C GLN A 187 2.76 -19.13 -13.30
N LEU A 188 1.82 -19.24 -12.34
CA LEU A 188 1.78 -18.37 -11.16
C LEU A 188 3.06 -18.52 -10.32
N VAL A 189 3.48 -19.77 -10.08
CA VAL A 189 4.73 -20.05 -9.35
C VAL A 189 5.94 -19.42 -10.06
N ASP A 190 6.01 -19.54 -11.38
CA ASP A 190 7.10 -18.96 -12.18
C ASP A 190 7.10 -17.42 -12.12
N GLU A 191 5.92 -16.77 -12.15
CA GLU A 191 5.80 -15.31 -11.97
C GLU A 191 6.27 -14.86 -10.58
N GLY A 192 5.86 -15.57 -9.53
CA GLY A 192 6.27 -15.27 -8.16
C GLY A 192 7.79 -15.43 -7.97
N ILE A 193 8.37 -16.49 -8.52
CA ILE A 193 9.83 -16.73 -8.49
C ILE A 193 10.57 -15.59 -9.19
N ALA A 194 10.13 -15.21 -10.39
CA ALA A 194 10.77 -14.13 -11.15
C ALA A 194 10.70 -12.81 -10.38
N SER A 195 9.54 -12.48 -9.82
CA SER A 195 9.32 -11.26 -9.04
C SER A 195 10.24 -11.19 -7.81
N LEU A 196 10.39 -12.29 -7.06
CA LEU A 196 11.24 -12.29 -5.86
C LEU A 196 12.73 -12.34 -6.17
N LYS A 197 13.12 -12.93 -7.31
CA LYS A 197 14.51 -12.83 -7.77
C LYS A 197 14.89 -11.38 -8.06
N GLU A 198 14.04 -10.66 -8.78
CA GLU A 198 14.23 -9.23 -9.03
C GLU A 198 14.22 -8.41 -7.73
N ALA A 199 13.31 -8.72 -6.80
CA ALA A 199 13.30 -8.08 -5.48
C ALA A 199 14.61 -8.29 -4.70
N LEU A 200 15.20 -9.48 -4.78
CA LEU A 200 16.48 -9.81 -4.12
C LEU A 200 17.71 -9.28 -4.87
N GLU A 201 17.59 -8.91 -6.14
CA GLU A 201 18.62 -8.13 -6.84
C GLU A 201 18.66 -6.69 -6.34
N ILE A 202 17.49 -6.11 -6.01
CA ILE A 202 17.37 -4.76 -5.42
C ILE A 202 17.79 -4.76 -3.95
N ASP A 203 17.26 -5.69 -3.16
CA ASP A 203 17.56 -5.84 -1.73
C ASP A 203 17.95 -7.30 -1.42
N PRO A 204 19.26 -7.63 -1.46
CA PRO A 204 19.77 -8.95 -1.15
C PRO A 204 19.59 -9.38 0.31
N GLU A 205 19.17 -8.48 1.22
CA GLU A 205 18.92 -8.78 2.62
C GLU A 205 17.42 -8.80 2.97
N TYR A 206 16.55 -8.77 1.94
CA TYR A 206 15.11 -8.81 2.13
C TYR A 206 14.64 -10.19 2.62
N VAL A 207 14.63 -10.36 3.94
CA VAL A 207 14.32 -11.61 4.65
C VAL A 207 12.97 -12.20 4.23
N ASP A 208 11.92 -11.38 4.10
CA ASP A 208 10.58 -11.85 3.74
C ASP A 208 10.53 -12.34 2.27
N ALA A 209 11.22 -11.66 1.35
CA ALA A 209 11.35 -12.12 -0.03
C ALA A 209 12.05 -13.48 -0.13
N MET A 210 13.10 -13.72 0.65
CA MET A 210 13.75 -15.05 0.72
C MET A 210 12.81 -16.13 1.25
N GLN A 211 11.99 -15.81 2.26
CA GLN A 211 11.03 -16.76 2.82
C GLN A 211 10.00 -17.19 1.78
N TYR A 212 9.40 -16.24 1.08
CA TYR A 212 8.42 -16.54 0.04
C TYR A 212 9.05 -17.18 -1.21
N LEU A 213 10.29 -16.84 -1.56
CA LEU A 213 10.97 -17.49 -2.69
C LEU A 213 11.25 -18.97 -2.38
N ASN A 214 11.68 -19.28 -1.15
CA ASN A 214 11.76 -20.65 -0.66
C ASN A 214 10.40 -21.37 -0.77
N LEU A 215 9.31 -20.75 -0.31
CA LEU A 215 7.98 -21.36 -0.41
C LEU A 215 7.57 -21.61 -1.86
N LEU A 216 7.82 -20.67 -2.77
CA LEU A 216 7.54 -20.84 -4.20
C LEU A 216 8.40 -21.94 -4.85
N TYR A 217 9.66 -22.11 -4.44
CA TYR A 217 10.46 -23.26 -4.86
C TYR A 217 9.88 -24.58 -4.36
N ARG A 218 9.28 -24.61 -3.17
CA ARG A 218 8.56 -25.81 -2.70
C ARG A 218 7.30 -26.07 -3.51
N GLU A 219 6.56 -25.02 -3.90
CA GLU A 219 5.42 -25.18 -4.82
C GLU A 219 5.89 -25.71 -6.19
N LYS A 220 7.00 -25.17 -6.71
CA LYS A 220 7.62 -25.65 -7.95
C LYS A 220 8.01 -27.13 -7.87
N ALA A 221 8.59 -27.54 -6.76
CA ALA A 221 8.95 -28.94 -6.49
C ALA A 221 7.73 -29.87 -6.48
N LYS A 222 6.59 -29.44 -5.92
CA LYS A 222 5.34 -30.23 -5.93
C LYS A 222 4.78 -30.45 -7.34
N LEU A 223 4.92 -29.46 -8.22
CA LEU A 223 4.42 -29.49 -9.59
C LEU A 223 5.37 -30.18 -10.58
N THR A 224 6.59 -30.49 -10.15
CA THR A 224 7.63 -31.09 -11.00
C THR A 224 7.60 -32.62 -10.94
N ASN A 225 7.52 -33.27 -12.10
CA ASN A 225 7.55 -34.74 -12.21
C ASN A 225 8.97 -35.31 -12.28
N GLU A 226 9.95 -34.51 -12.70
CA GLU A 226 11.35 -34.94 -12.83
C GLU A 226 12.07 -34.89 -11.47
N GLU A 227 12.44 -36.07 -10.95
CA GLU A 227 13.00 -36.23 -9.59
C GLU A 227 14.26 -35.39 -9.35
N GLU A 228 15.14 -35.23 -10.35
CA GLU A 228 16.37 -34.43 -10.19
C GLU A 228 16.08 -32.92 -10.16
N GLU A 229 15.11 -32.46 -10.94
CA GLU A 229 14.66 -31.07 -10.94
C GLU A 229 13.97 -30.75 -9.62
N LYS A 230 13.08 -31.63 -9.15
CA LYS A 230 12.45 -31.55 -7.83
C LYS A 230 13.47 -31.39 -6.71
N ARG A 231 14.48 -32.26 -6.66
CA ARG A 231 15.58 -32.17 -5.67
C ARG A 231 16.37 -30.88 -5.76
N THR A 232 16.44 -30.28 -6.95
CA THR A 232 17.11 -29.00 -7.13
C THR A 232 16.30 -27.87 -6.52
N TRP A 233 15.00 -27.80 -6.79
CA TRP A 233 14.11 -26.82 -6.16
C TRP A 233 14.09 -26.95 -4.64
N GLU A 234 13.98 -28.18 -4.10
CA GLU A 234 14.03 -28.42 -2.65
C GLU A 234 15.34 -27.94 -2.02
N ARG A 235 16.48 -28.20 -2.68
CA ARG A 235 17.80 -27.75 -2.21
C ARG A 235 17.93 -26.23 -2.22
N GLU A 236 17.50 -25.57 -3.28
CA GLU A 236 17.51 -24.10 -3.35
C GLU A 236 16.58 -23.48 -2.29
N ALA A 237 15.41 -24.10 -2.07
CA ALA A 237 14.47 -23.70 -1.02
C ALA A 237 15.10 -23.79 0.37
N ASP A 238 15.79 -24.90 0.68
CA ASP A 238 16.50 -25.08 1.95
C ASP A 238 17.65 -24.07 2.14
N GLN A 239 18.40 -23.76 1.08
CA GLN A 239 19.46 -22.75 1.12
C GLN A 239 18.92 -21.36 1.44
N LEU A 240 17.84 -20.95 0.78
CA LEU A 240 17.16 -19.67 1.06
C LEU A 240 16.59 -19.62 2.47
N ALA A 241 16.00 -20.72 2.96
CA ALA A 241 15.47 -20.81 4.32
C ALA A 241 16.56 -20.60 5.37
N LEU A 242 17.72 -21.25 5.19
CA LEU A 242 18.88 -21.09 6.08
C LEU A 242 19.42 -19.67 6.02
N ARG A 243 19.59 -19.10 4.82
CA ARG A 243 20.10 -17.73 4.65
C ARG A 243 19.18 -16.69 5.29
N SER A 244 17.86 -16.84 5.11
CA SER A 244 16.85 -15.97 5.72
C SER A 244 16.91 -16.03 7.26
N LEU A 245 17.09 -17.23 7.83
CA LEU A 245 17.22 -17.41 9.28
C LEU A 245 18.50 -16.76 9.83
N GLU A 246 19.62 -16.91 9.12
CA GLU A 246 20.89 -16.27 9.48
C GLU A 246 20.76 -14.74 9.48
N LEU A 247 20.25 -14.16 8.40
CA LEU A 247 20.04 -12.71 8.29
C LEU A 247 19.13 -12.18 9.41
N LYS A 248 18.02 -12.88 9.67
CA LYS A 248 17.10 -12.50 10.74
C LYS A 248 17.77 -12.50 12.12
N ARG A 249 18.62 -13.50 12.40
CA ARG A 249 19.40 -13.54 13.64
C ARG A 249 20.37 -12.37 13.72
N ASP A 250 21.11 -12.11 12.65
CA ASP A 250 22.12 -11.05 12.61
C ASP A 250 21.47 -9.66 12.80
N GLN A 251 20.28 -9.43 12.21
CA GLN A 251 19.46 -8.23 12.43
C GLN A 251 19.02 -8.08 13.89
N GLN A 252 18.57 -9.18 14.53
CA GLN A 252 18.17 -9.17 15.94
C GLN A 252 19.34 -8.85 16.88
N ASP A 253 20.51 -9.42 16.59
CA ASP A 253 21.73 -9.17 17.37
C ASP A 253 22.17 -7.70 17.24
N ALA A 254 22.11 -7.15 16.03
CA ALA A 254 22.40 -5.73 15.76
C ALA A 254 21.41 -4.80 16.49
N GLU A 255 20.11 -5.09 16.45
CA GLU A 255 19.09 -4.32 17.16
C GLU A 255 19.32 -4.36 18.69
N ALA A 256 19.63 -5.55 19.23
CA ALA A 256 19.93 -5.72 20.65
C ALA A 256 21.20 -4.96 21.07
N GLU A 257 22.22 -4.88 20.21
CA GLU A 257 23.41 -4.06 20.44
C GLU A 257 23.10 -2.57 20.38
N ALA A 258 22.40 -2.09 19.34
CA ALA A 258 22.00 -0.69 19.22
C ALA A 258 21.18 -0.24 20.44
N ARG A 259 20.24 -1.08 20.90
CA ARG A 259 19.46 -0.84 22.12
C ARG A 259 20.35 -0.76 23.36
N ARG A 260 21.38 -1.60 23.48
CA ARG A 260 22.33 -1.55 24.61
C ARG A 260 23.13 -0.26 24.61
N ARG A 261 23.64 0.19 23.45
CA ARG A 261 24.40 1.45 23.32
C ARG A 261 23.54 2.66 23.67
N LEU A 262 22.31 2.72 23.15
CA LEU A 262 21.32 3.75 23.50
C LEU A 262 21.05 3.83 25.01
N LEU A 263 20.92 2.69 25.68
CA LEU A 263 20.71 2.64 27.14
C LEU A 263 21.97 2.98 27.94
N ALA A 264 23.16 2.77 27.38
CA ALA A 264 24.44 3.11 27.99
C ALA A 264 24.82 4.60 27.83
N GLY A 265 24.11 5.36 27.01
CA GLY A 265 24.40 6.77 26.74
C GLY A 265 25.64 6.97 25.85
N GLU A 266 26.02 5.95 25.07
CA GLU A 266 27.09 6.02 24.09
C GLU A 266 26.47 6.53 22.77
N GLU A 267 26.63 7.83 22.48
CA GLU A 267 26.38 8.38 21.14
C GLU A 267 27.62 8.11 20.25
N GLU A 268 27.36 7.80 18.96
CA GLU A 268 28.35 7.42 17.94
C GLU A 268 29.56 8.37 17.79
#